data_AF-A0A439SQY6-F1
#
_entry.id   AF-A0A439SQY6-F1
#
_cell.length_a   1.000
_cell.length_b   1.000
_cell.length_c   1.000
_cell.angle_alpha   90.00
_cell.angle_beta   90.00
_cell.angle_gamma   90.00
#
_symmetry.space_group_name_H-M   'P 1'
#
loop_
_entity.id
_entity.type
_entity.pdbx_description
1 polymer ?
#
loop_
_entity_poly.entity_id
_entity_poly.type
_entity_poly.pdbx_seq_one_letter_code
_entity_poly.pdbx_strand_id
1 'polypeptide(L)'
;MLQDLRLPDDESPVYRRLADAIAERIAAGTLAVGDRLPPQREIARALGINVTTVTRALSTLQEQGLLEARPGRGTTVAARDVGEKPGFVSSPSDQSGIIDLSVNRPATTAYLDAVAALLPRLPKDRHYAALQDYHPPEGPLWARVAVADWFKSVAGDGDPGRVVLAAGAQHGLDGVLGAVTRQGEVVLADEVTYQGINALCRVHGLDLRGVAMDRAGMRPDAFEGACAHLRPRAVFLVPTLQAALDDWRRISPHLAAMAESLENNAVPSARFHEHDAHSPLPRAYQWADGSAYVNHVELVRKARGAEMPASFWTDPLIYQGGSDSFIPPRDPIRMADEAFGIDMEAEVAVIVDDVPMGAGPDQARDAIRLVMLVNDVTLRAITGPELAKGFGFFQSKPSSAFSPVAVTPDELGDAWDGGKVSLPLLADLNGKPFGRADAGVDMIFDFPALIAHAARTRPLAAGAIIGSGTVSNKLDGGPGKPVSAGGAGYSCIAELRMIETIERGEPKTPFLHFGDTVRIEMKDKAGHSIFGAIEQKVEKYAG
;
A
#
# COMPACT_ATOMS: atom_id res chain seq x y z
N MET A 1 11.57 38.20 -40.51
CA MET A 1 11.98 37.14 -39.54
C MET A 1 13.10 36.24 -40.06
N LEU A 2 13.02 35.66 -41.26
CA LEU A 2 14.11 34.84 -41.85
C LEU A 2 14.77 35.46 -43.10
N GLN A 3 14.46 36.71 -43.44
CA GLN A 3 14.95 37.36 -44.67
C GLN A 3 16.46 37.65 -44.66
N ASP A 4 17.06 37.78 -43.48
CA ASP A 4 18.51 37.99 -43.29
C ASP A 4 19.25 36.71 -42.86
N LEU A 5 18.60 35.53 -42.97
CA LEU A 5 19.20 34.26 -42.56
C LEU A 5 20.29 33.87 -43.58
N ARG A 6 21.56 33.90 -43.16
CA ARG A 6 22.69 33.40 -43.94
C ARG A 6 23.03 31.99 -43.48
N LEU A 7 23.12 31.05 -44.42
CA LEU A 7 23.54 29.68 -44.11
C LEU A 7 25.06 29.66 -43.92
N PRO A 8 25.59 29.15 -42.80
CA PRO A 8 27.04 29.05 -42.55
C PRO A 8 27.71 28.28 -43.68
N ASP A 9 28.84 28.72 -44.24
CA ASP A 9 29.46 28.02 -45.39
C ASP A 9 30.39 26.90 -44.94
N ASP A 10 29.79 25.78 -44.52
CA ASP A 10 30.47 24.55 -44.13
C ASP A 10 30.08 23.35 -45.02
N GLU A 11 30.81 22.23 -44.89
CA GLU A 11 30.63 20.99 -45.65
C GLU A 11 29.34 20.20 -45.29
N SER A 12 28.55 20.68 -44.33
CA SER A 12 27.34 19.97 -43.90
C SER A 12 26.23 20.07 -44.93
N PRO A 13 25.32 19.06 -45.00
CA PRO A 13 24.15 19.13 -45.86
C PRO A 13 23.32 20.40 -45.62
N VAL A 14 22.83 21.02 -46.69
CA VAL A 14 22.09 22.31 -46.68
C VAL A 14 20.89 22.31 -45.71
N TYR A 15 20.22 21.17 -45.52
CA TYR A 15 19.11 21.09 -44.57
C TYR A 15 19.56 21.19 -43.10
N ARG A 16 20.77 20.70 -42.76
CA ARG A 16 21.34 20.85 -41.41
C ARG A 16 21.77 22.28 -41.17
N ARG A 17 22.52 22.87 -42.11
CA ARG A 17 22.90 24.30 -42.07
C ARG A 17 21.70 25.21 -41.87
N LEU A 18 20.56 24.90 -42.50
CA LEU A 18 19.30 25.62 -42.32
C LEU A 18 18.66 25.37 -40.95
N ALA A 19 18.63 24.12 -40.48
CA ALA A 19 18.12 23.79 -39.16
C ALA A 19 18.93 24.50 -38.06
N ASP A 20 20.25 24.43 -38.14
CA ASP A 20 21.18 25.04 -37.18
C ASP A 20 21.02 26.56 -37.14
N ALA A 21 20.96 27.22 -38.31
CA ALA A 21 20.76 28.67 -38.38
C ALA A 21 19.41 29.13 -37.78
N ILE A 22 18.34 28.33 -37.91
CA ILE A 22 17.04 28.61 -37.28
C ILE A 22 17.13 28.35 -35.76
N ALA A 23 17.78 27.25 -35.35
CA ALA A 23 17.98 26.91 -33.95
C ALA A 23 18.80 27.97 -33.20
N GLU A 24 19.85 28.52 -33.81
CA GLU A 24 20.63 29.63 -33.26
C GLU A 24 19.79 30.88 -33.05
N ARG A 25 18.89 31.22 -33.99
CA ARG A 25 18.00 32.37 -33.85
C ARG A 25 16.99 32.20 -32.73
N ILE A 26 16.50 30.98 -32.51
CA ILE A 26 15.65 30.62 -31.37
C ILE A 26 16.46 30.73 -30.07
N ALA A 27 17.68 30.18 -30.04
CA ALA A 27 18.55 30.23 -28.86
C ALA A 27 18.97 31.66 -28.48
N ALA A 28 19.21 32.52 -29.47
CA ALA A 28 19.51 33.94 -29.29
C ALA A 28 18.28 34.80 -28.94
N GLY A 29 17.07 34.21 -28.87
CA GLY A 29 15.82 34.93 -28.58
C GLY A 29 15.31 35.84 -29.71
N THR A 30 15.98 35.86 -30.87
CA THR A 30 15.53 36.62 -32.05
C THR A 30 14.30 36.04 -32.73
N LEU A 31 14.02 34.76 -32.49
CA LEU A 31 12.73 34.11 -32.76
C LEU A 31 12.15 33.67 -31.42
N ALA A 32 11.09 34.33 -30.98
CA ALA A 32 10.45 34.08 -29.70
C ALA A 32 9.48 32.90 -29.77
N VAL A 33 9.22 32.29 -28.61
CA VAL A 33 8.18 31.26 -28.46
C VAL A 33 6.84 31.77 -28.98
N GLY A 34 6.18 30.98 -29.83
CA GLY A 34 4.92 31.35 -30.47
C GLY A 34 5.05 32.11 -31.78
N ASP A 35 6.26 32.57 -32.15
CA ASP A 35 6.49 33.22 -33.44
C ASP A 35 6.20 32.25 -34.59
N ARG A 36 5.55 32.76 -35.64
CA ARG A 36 5.24 31.98 -36.84
C ARG A 36 6.37 32.07 -37.86
N LEU A 37 6.83 30.91 -38.31
CA LEU A 37 7.73 30.85 -39.46
C LEU A 37 6.95 31.11 -40.75
N PRO A 38 7.58 31.74 -41.76
CA PRO A 38 7.01 31.84 -43.10
C PRO A 38 6.70 30.46 -43.69
N PRO A 39 5.76 30.37 -44.65
CA PRO A 39 5.49 29.14 -45.37
C PRO A 39 6.76 28.54 -46.02
N GLN A 40 6.86 27.21 -46.07
CA GLN A 40 8.06 26.52 -46.57
C GLN A 40 8.50 26.99 -47.96
N ARG A 41 7.54 27.30 -48.84
CA ARG A 41 7.80 27.81 -50.20
C ARG A 41 8.39 29.22 -50.21
N GLU A 42 8.09 30.03 -49.21
CA GLU A 42 8.64 31.38 -49.06
C GLU A 42 10.08 31.33 -48.54
N ILE A 43 10.34 30.46 -47.55
CA ILE A 43 11.69 30.19 -47.04
C ILE A 43 12.59 29.67 -48.16
N ALA A 44 12.10 28.71 -48.95
CA ALA A 44 12.82 28.17 -50.10
C ALA A 44 13.17 29.25 -51.14
N ARG A 45 12.24 30.16 -51.43
CA ARG A 45 12.44 31.26 -52.38
C ARG A 45 13.46 32.29 -51.85
N ALA A 46 13.35 32.67 -50.57
CA ALA A 46 14.23 33.66 -49.97
C ALA A 46 15.69 33.20 -49.91
N LEU A 47 15.91 31.89 -49.70
CA LEU A 47 17.25 31.31 -49.56
C LEU A 47 17.78 30.67 -50.85
N GLY A 48 16.98 30.59 -51.91
CA GLY A 48 17.38 29.97 -53.18
C GLY A 48 17.61 28.46 -53.10
N ILE A 49 16.90 27.75 -52.21
CA ILE A 49 17.08 26.30 -51.97
C ILE A 49 15.81 25.50 -52.30
N ASN A 50 15.94 24.18 -52.44
CA ASN A 50 14.79 23.30 -52.72
C ASN A 50 13.81 23.25 -51.54
N VAL A 51 12.51 23.30 -51.81
CA VAL A 51 11.45 23.17 -50.82
C VAL A 51 11.58 21.88 -50.02
N THR A 52 12.00 20.75 -50.62
CA THR A 52 12.21 19.48 -49.90
C THR A 52 13.32 19.58 -48.86
N THR A 53 14.35 20.40 -49.12
CA THR A 53 15.43 20.70 -48.16
C THR A 53 14.90 21.51 -46.98
N VAL A 54 14.01 22.48 -47.25
CA VAL A 54 13.31 23.24 -46.19
C VAL A 54 12.40 22.32 -45.38
N THR A 55 11.61 21.45 -46.03
CA THR A 55 10.75 20.48 -45.36
C THR A 55 11.58 19.60 -44.42
N ARG A 56 12.71 19.06 -44.90
CA ARG A 56 13.61 18.22 -44.10
C ARG A 56 14.22 18.98 -42.91
N ALA A 57 14.62 20.23 -43.10
CA ALA A 57 15.15 21.07 -42.03
C ALA A 57 14.08 21.35 -40.94
N LEU A 58 12.86 21.71 -41.35
CA LEU A 58 11.78 21.97 -40.40
C LEU A 58 11.32 20.70 -39.68
N SER A 59 11.27 19.54 -40.37
CA SER A 59 11.00 18.25 -39.71
C SER A 59 12.08 17.89 -38.69
N THR A 60 13.36 18.14 -38.99
CA THR A 60 14.45 17.95 -38.03
C THR A 60 14.26 18.81 -36.79
N LEU A 61 13.87 20.08 -36.95
CA LEU A 61 13.59 20.99 -35.84
C LEU A 61 12.32 20.62 -35.05
N GLN A 62 11.33 19.98 -35.69
CA GLN A 62 10.15 19.44 -35.02
C GLN A 62 10.49 18.21 -34.19
N GLU A 63 11.30 17.29 -34.73
CA GLU A 63 11.83 16.12 -33.99
C GLU A 63 12.64 16.55 -32.77
N GLN A 64 13.35 17.68 -32.86
CA GLN A 64 14.09 18.29 -31.75
C GLN A 64 13.22 19.12 -30.78
N GLY A 65 11.90 19.22 -31.04
CA GLY A 65 10.97 19.98 -30.21
C GLY A 65 11.15 21.50 -30.27
N LEU A 66 11.89 22.03 -31.25
CA LEU A 66 12.11 23.46 -31.43
C LEU A 66 10.96 24.15 -32.18
N LEU A 67 10.22 23.40 -32.99
CA LEU A 67 9.09 23.90 -33.77
C LEU A 67 7.85 23.02 -33.58
N GLU A 68 6.67 23.62 -33.69
CA GLU A 68 5.39 22.92 -33.71
C GLU A 68 4.69 23.23 -35.05
N ALA A 69 4.22 22.22 -35.79
CA ALA A 69 3.32 22.45 -36.92
C ALA A 69 1.92 21.97 -36.59
N ARG A 70 0.94 22.84 -36.85
CA ARG A 70 -0.47 22.50 -36.75
C ARG A 70 -1.16 22.64 -38.11
N PRO A 71 -1.96 21.65 -38.53
CA PRO A 71 -2.77 21.76 -39.74
C PRO A 71 -3.60 23.06 -39.74
N GLY A 72 -3.48 23.86 -40.80
CA GLY A 72 -4.19 25.14 -40.95
C GLY A 72 -3.63 26.33 -40.15
N ARG A 73 -2.63 26.14 -39.27
CA ARG A 73 -2.03 27.21 -38.44
C ARG A 73 -0.57 27.53 -38.74
N GLY A 74 0.08 26.71 -39.58
CA GLY A 74 1.47 26.89 -39.99
C GLY A 74 2.46 26.30 -38.98
N THR A 75 3.73 26.66 -39.13
CA THR A 75 4.81 26.24 -38.23
C THR A 75 5.16 27.37 -37.28
N THR A 76 5.12 27.13 -35.97
CA THR A 76 5.47 28.08 -34.92
C THR A 76 6.70 27.64 -34.15
N VAL A 77 7.45 28.59 -33.58
CA VAL A 77 8.47 28.30 -32.57
C VAL A 77 7.76 27.69 -31.37
N ALA A 78 8.13 26.45 -31.04
CA ALA A 78 7.52 25.77 -29.91
C ALA A 78 7.88 26.51 -28.62
N ALA A 79 6.96 26.50 -27.65
CA ALA A 79 7.35 26.76 -26.27
C ALA A 79 8.30 25.62 -25.88
N ARG A 80 9.61 25.83 -26.01
CA ARG A 80 10.53 24.98 -25.26
C ARG A 80 10.09 25.12 -23.81
N ASP A 81 9.78 24.00 -23.17
CA ASP A 81 10.20 23.82 -21.80
C ASP A 81 11.72 24.08 -21.83
N VAL A 82 12.14 25.34 -21.68
CA VAL A 82 13.55 25.75 -21.43
C VAL A 82 13.80 25.74 -19.92
N GLY A 83 12.95 25.08 -19.14
CA GLY A 83 13.55 24.17 -18.21
C GLY A 83 14.21 23.10 -19.06
N GLU A 84 15.55 23.03 -19.06
CA GLU A 84 16.10 21.70 -18.78
C GLU A 84 15.14 21.09 -17.76
N LYS A 85 14.34 20.08 -18.12
CA LYS A 85 13.98 19.13 -17.07
C LYS A 85 15.35 18.59 -16.76
N PRO A 86 16.01 19.03 -15.67
CA PRO A 86 17.28 18.47 -15.35
C PRO A 86 16.96 16.99 -15.27
N GLY A 87 17.68 16.14 -16.03
CA GLY A 87 17.54 14.70 -15.81
C GLY A 87 17.66 14.53 -14.31
N PHE A 88 16.58 14.07 -13.66
CA PHE A 88 16.38 14.05 -12.21
C PHE A 88 17.58 14.57 -11.38
N VAL A 89 17.60 15.86 -11.04
CA VAL A 89 18.69 16.44 -10.25
C VAL A 89 18.33 16.37 -8.78
N SER A 90 19.04 15.48 -8.10
CA SER A 90 19.06 15.28 -6.67
C SER A 90 19.87 16.44 -6.02
N SER A 91 19.26 17.29 -5.18
CA SER A 91 20.00 18.31 -4.39
C SER A 91 20.96 17.69 -3.37
N PRO A 92 22.25 18.06 -3.32
CA PRO A 92 23.19 17.57 -2.30
C PRO A 92 22.68 17.79 -0.87
N SER A 93 22.93 16.82 0.01
CA SER A 93 22.45 16.82 1.41
C SER A 93 23.00 17.96 2.29
N ASP A 94 23.99 18.70 1.81
CA ASP A 94 24.71 19.76 2.54
C ASP A 94 24.34 21.19 2.10
N GLN A 95 23.45 21.37 1.12
CA GLN A 95 23.05 22.70 0.68
C GLN A 95 21.85 23.26 1.49
N SER A 96 22.16 24.29 2.29
CA SER A 96 21.31 25.43 2.72
C SER A 96 20.01 25.18 3.52
N GLY A 97 19.74 23.97 4.00
CA GLY A 97 18.53 23.68 4.79
C GLY A 97 17.29 23.37 3.94
N ILE A 98 17.49 22.95 2.69
CA ILE A 98 16.42 22.49 1.81
C ILE A 98 16.19 20.99 2.04
N ILE A 99 14.96 20.60 2.33
CA ILE A 99 14.54 19.19 2.37
C ILE A 99 14.12 18.80 0.95
N ASP A 100 14.97 18.03 0.26
CA ASP A 100 14.68 17.54 -1.08
C ASP A 100 13.81 16.28 -1.03
N LEU A 101 12.52 16.45 -1.31
CA LEU A 101 11.51 15.38 -1.37
C LEU A 101 11.44 14.67 -2.73
N SER A 102 12.26 15.07 -3.71
CA SER A 102 12.22 14.49 -5.06
C SER A 102 12.89 13.11 -5.13
N VAL A 103 13.86 12.85 -4.24
CA VAL A 103 14.66 11.62 -4.26
C VAL A 103 14.53 10.92 -2.93
N ASN A 104 14.18 9.63 -2.96
CA ASN A 104 14.34 8.78 -1.80
C ASN A 104 15.85 8.55 -1.57
N ARG A 105 16.47 9.35 -0.69
CA ARG A 105 17.84 9.12 -0.21
C ARG A 105 17.80 8.45 1.15
N PRO A 106 18.68 7.47 1.43
CA PRO A 106 18.88 7.00 2.78
C PRO A 106 19.46 8.16 3.60
N ALA A 107 18.60 8.78 4.41
CA ALA A 107 18.96 9.81 5.35
C ALA A 107 18.98 9.18 6.73
N THR A 108 20.02 8.40 7.03
CA THR A 108 20.10 7.80 8.37
C THR A 108 21.47 7.94 9.01
N THR A 109 21.47 8.54 10.19
CA THR A 109 22.65 8.68 11.04
C THR A 109 23.24 7.32 11.36
N ALA A 110 22.42 6.27 11.53
CA ALA A 110 22.90 4.92 11.81
C ALA A 110 23.68 4.27 10.66
N TYR A 111 23.31 4.52 9.39
CA TYR A 111 24.14 4.09 8.26
C TYR A 111 25.50 4.79 8.31
N LEU A 112 25.51 6.10 8.57
CA LEU A 112 26.74 6.88 8.71
C LEU A 112 27.57 6.42 9.92
N ASP A 113 26.92 6.07 11.03
CA ASP A 113 27.56 5.55 12.25
C ASP A 113 28.13 4.15 12.05
N ALA A 114 27.41 3.27 11.35
CA ALA A 114 27.89 1.94 10.98
C ALA A 114 29.10 2.06 10.05
N VAL A 115 29.04 2.93 9.04
CA VAL A 115 30.19 3.25 8.17
C VAL A 115 31.35 3.80 9.01
N ALA A 116 31.10 4.74 9.93
CA ALA A 116 32.11 5.31 10.82
C ALA A 116 32.73 4.28 11.78
N ALA A 117 31.96 3.29 12.23
CA ALA A 117 32.43 2.21 13.08
C ALA A 117 33.22 1.13 12.31
N LEU A 118 32.84 0.86 11.05
CA LEU A 118 33.46 -0.15 10.21
C LEU A 118 34.74 0.36 9.53
N LEU A 119 34.77 1.62 9.08
CA LEU A 119 35.90 2.22 8.37
C LEU A 119 37.25 2.03 9.08
N PRO A 120 37.40 2.28 10.40
CA PRO A 120 38.66 2.07 11.11
C PRO A 120 39.08 0.60 11.24
N ARG A 121 38.13 -0.33 11.11
CA ARG A 121 38.36 -1.78 11.22
C ARG A 121 38.75 -2.38 9.87
N LEU A 122 38.32 -1.77 8.77
CA LEU A 122 38.53 -2.26 7.42
C LEU A 122 40.00 -2.59 7.10
N PRO A 123 41.01 -1.74 7.46
CA PRO A 123 42.42 -2.06 7.16
C PRO A 123 42.97 -3.29 7.90
N LYS A 124 42.30 -3.73 8.98
CA LYS A 124 42.69 -4.90 9.79
C LYS A 124 41.99 -6.17 9.32
N ASP A 125 41.01 -6.07 8.42
CA ASP A 125 40.33 -7.25 7.88
C ASP A 125 41.28 -8.03 6.96
N ARG A 126 41.26 -9.36 7.08
CA ARG A 126 42.10 -10.25 6.27
C ARG A 126 41.83 -10.13 4.76
N HIS A 127 40.64 -9.67 4.37
CA HIS A 127 40.22 -9.47 2.99
C HIS A 127 40.55 -8.06 2.47
N TYR A 128 41.05 -7.16 3.30
CA TYR A 128 41.33 -5.78 2.90
C TYR A 128 42.31 -5.68 1.72
N ALA A 129 43.41 -6.44 1.78
CA ALA A 129 44.40 -6.47 0.70
C ALA A 129 43.80 -6.96 -0.63
N ALA A 130 42.75 -7.79 -0.58
CA ALA A 130 42.10 -8.32 -1.78
C ALA A 130 41.26 -7.25 -2.51
N LEU A 131 40.95 -6.11 -1.89
CA LEU A 131 40.20 -5.02 -2.55
C LEU A 131 40.95 -4.41 -3.74
N GLN A 132 42.27 -4.61 -3.84
CA GLN A 132 43.07 -4.17 -4.99
C GLN A 132 43.07 -5.18 -6.14
N ASP A 133 42.52 -6.37 -5.92
CA ASP A 133 42.57 -7.44 -6.89
C ASP A 133 41.58 -7.19 -8.02
N TYR A 134 41.90 -7.73 -9.20
CA TYR A 134 40.96 -7.79 -10.30
C TYR A 134 39.96 -8.92 -10.05
N HIS A 135 38.78 -8.58 -9.54
CA HIS A 135 37.74 -9.53 -9.19
C HIS A 135 36.95 -10.04 -10.41
N PRO A 136 36.34 -11.24 -10.31
CA PRO A 136 35.36 -11.71 -11.30
C PRO A 136 34.20 -10.72 -11.48
N PRO A 137 33.53 -10.70 -12.65
CA PRO A 137 32.41 -9.79 -12.91
C PRO A 137 31.27 -9.87 -11.90
N GLU A 138 30.99 -11.07 -11.37
CA GLU A 138 29.98 -11.30 -10.34
C GLU A 138 30.40 -10.86 -8.92
N GLY A 139 31.67 -10.50 -8.74
CA GLY A 139 32.27 -10.13 -7.47
C GLY A 139 33.05 -11.27 -6.80
N PRO A 140 33.90 -10.92 -5.80
CA PRO A 140 34.75 -11.90 -5.15
C PRO A 140 33.93 -12.92 -4.36
N LEU A 141 34.39 -14.18 -4.36
CA LEU A 141 33.68 -15.29 -3.74
C LEU A 141 33.35 -15.05 -2.26
N TRP A 142 34.27 -14.48 -1.48
CA TRP A 142 34.03 -14.22 -0.06
C TRP A 142 32.85 -13.27 0.19
N ALA A 143 32.69 -12.25 -0.65
CA ALA A 143 31.59 -11.31 -0.55
C ALA A 143 30.28 -11.96 -1.03
N ARG A 144 30.33 -12.75 -2.10
CA ARG A 144 29.17 -13.52 -2.56
C ARG A 144 28.71 -14.54 -1.52
N VAL A 145 29.63 -15.21 -0.81
CA VAL A 145 29.31 -16.12 0.29
C VAL A 145 28.66 -15.36 1.45
N ALA A 146 29.23 -14.21 1.86
CA ALA A 146 28.65 -13.41 2.94
C ALA A 146 27.23 -12.94 2.60
N VAL A 147 27.02 -12.47 1.36
CA VAL A 147 25.70 -12.06 0.86
C VAL A 147 24.76 -13.26 0.74
N ALA A 148 25.25 -14.40 0.26
CA ALA A 148 24.45 -15.62 0.14
C ALA A 148 24.04 -16.18 1.50
N ASP A 149 24.92 -16.14 2.51
CA ASP A 149 24.61 -16.53 3.88
C ASP A 149 23.56 -15.59 4.50
N TRP A 150 23.66 -14.28 4.25
CA TRP A 150 22.61 -13.33 4.59
C TRP A 150 21.30 -13.62 3.82
N PHE A 151 21.38 -14.02 2.54
CA PHE A 151 20.21 -14.40 1.75
C PHE A 151 19.56 -15.70 2.22
N LYS A 152 20.25 -16.64 2.87
CA LYS A 152 19.63 -17.87 3.38
C LYS A 152 18.49 -17.57 4.35
N SER A 153 18.69 -16.60 5.24
CA SER A 153 17.65 -16.17 6.17
C SER A 153 16.55 -15.35 5.51
N VAL A 154 16.72 -14.95 4.25
CA VAL A 154 15.89 -13.94 3.59
C VAL A 154 15.10 -14.54 2.41
N ALA A 155 15.76 -15.22 1.47
CA ALA A 155 15.18 -15.79 0.24
C ALA A 155 15.29 -17.33 0.11
N GLY A 156 15.85 -18.03 1.11
CA GLY A 156 15.90 -19.50 1.21
C GLY A 156 16.95 -20.21 0.33
N ASP A 157 17.20 -19.73 -0.90
CA ASP A 157 18.33 -20.18 -1.74
C ASP A 157 19.53 -19.25 -1.52
N GLY A 158 20.60 -19.77 -0.92
CA GLY A 158 21.83 -19.05 -0.62
C GLY A 158 23.03 -19.64 -1.35
N ASP A 159 22.87 -20.03 -2.62
CA ASP A 159 23.98 -20.44 -3.47
C ASP A 159 24.81 -19.21 -3.91
N PRO A 160 26.08 -19.07 -3.47
CA PRO A 160 26.95 -17.98 -3.90
C PRO A 160 27.15 -17.94 -5.42
N GLY A 161 26.97 -19.07 -6.13
CA GLY A 161 27.04 -19.17 -7.59
C GLY A 161 25.92 -18.43 -8.32
N ARG A 162 24.84 -18.05 -7.62
CA ARG A 162 23.70 -17.29 -8.15
C ARG A 162 23.68 -15.83 -7.70
N VAL A 163 24.72 -15.39 -6.99
CA VAL A 163 24.85 -14.02 -6.48
C VAL A 163 25.76 -13.20 -7.41
N VAL A 164 25.27 -12.04 -7.83
CA VAL A 164 26.05 -11.01 -8.52
C VAL A 164 26.02 -9.76 -7.65
N LEU A 165 27.19 -9.24 -7.29
CA LEU A 165 27.28 -8.02 -6.49
C LEU A 165 27.01 -6.79 -7.38
N ALA A 166 26.03 -5.99 -6.99
CA ALA A 166 25.66 -4.78 -7.71
C ALA A 166 25.99 -3.51 -6.90
N ALA A 167 26.20 -2.41 -7.61
CA ALA A 167 26.43 -1.08 -7.05
C ALA A 167 25.09 -0.37 -6.80
N GLY A 168 24.19 -1.04 -6.07
CA GLY A 168 22.83 -0.59 -5.80
C GLY A 168 21.76 -1.16 -6.76
N ALA A 169 20.49 -0.91 -6.42
CA ALA A 169 19.34 -1.53 -7.08
C ALA A 169 19.22 -1.18 -8.58
N GLN A 170 19.56 0.06 -8.98
CA GLN A 170 19.58 0.47 -10.40
C GLN A 170 20.58 -0.35 -11.22
N HIS A 171 21.80 -0.58 -10.72
CA HIS A 171 22.80 -1.41 -11.40
C HIS A 171 22.34 -2.88 -11.45
N GLY A 172 21.73 -3.39 -10.38
CA GLY A 172 21.15 -4.74 -10.39
C GLY A 172 20.08 -4.90 -11.47
N LEU A 173 19.12 -3.97 -11.54
CA LEU A 173 18.06 -3.96 -12.56
C LEU A 173 18.62 -3.80 -13.98
N ASP A 174 19.64 -2.96 -14.16
CA ASP A 174 20.35 -2.80 -15.43
C ASP A 174 20.95 -4.12 -15.92
N GLY A 175 21.66 -4.83 -15.03
CA GLY A 175 22.24 -6.14 -15.33
C GLY A 175 21.19 -7.20 -15.65
N VAL A 176 20.07 -7.22 -14.91
CA VAL A 176 18.95 -8.13 -15.17
C VAL A 176 18.33 -7.83 -16.53
N LEU A 177 18.00 -6.58 -16.82
CA LEU A 177 17.41 -6.19 -18.10
C LEU A 177 18.35 -6.51 -19.26
N GLY A 178 19.63 -6.18 -19.15
CA GLY A 178 20.63 -6.49 -20.17
C GLY A 178 20.81 -8.00 -20.40
N ALA A 179 20.58 -8.83 -19.39
CA ALA A 179 20.65 -10.28 -19.50
C ALA A 179 19.38 -10.91 -20.11
N VAL A 180 18.20 -10.36 -19.82
CA VAL A 180 16.92 -11.01 -20.18
C VAL A 180 16.23 -10.36 -21.37
N THR A 181 16.62 -9.15 -21.79
CA THR A 181 15.98 -8.38 -22.86
C THR A 181 16.95 -7.99 -23.99
N ARG A 182 16.40 -7.55 -25.12
CA ARG A 182 17.12 -6.97 -26.27
C ARG A 182 16.45 -5.68 -26.72
N GLN A 183 17.22 -4.81 -27.39
CA GLN A 183 16.72 -3.54 -27.91
C GLN A 183 15.43 -3.73 -28.75
N GLY A 184 14.43 -2.90 -28.48
CA GLY A 184 13.12 -2.94 -29.12
C GLY A 184 12.14 -3.96 -28.53
N GLU A 185 12.56 -4.81 -27.59
CA GLU A 185 11.65 -5.72 -26.89
C GLU A 185 10.80 -4.99 -25.86
N VAL A 186 9.62 -5.56 -25.59
CA VAL A 186 8.62 -4.98 -24.70
C VAL A 186 8.86 -5.44 -23.26
N VAL A 187 8.82 -4.49 -22.32
CA VAL A 187 8.72 -4.75 -20.88
C VAL A 187 7.38 -4.24 -20.40
N LEU A 188 6.63 -5.06 -19.65
CA LEU A 188 5.38 -4.63 -19.01
C LEU A 188 5.65 -4.12 -17.60
N ALA A 189 4.87 -3.14 -17.16
CA ALA A 189 4.85 -2.70 -15.77
C ALA A 189 3.46 -2.24 -15.35
N ASP A 190 3.23 -2.06 -14.05
CA ASP A 190 2.06 -1.34 -13.55
C ASP A 190 1.92 0.02 -14.24
N GLU A 191 0.68 0.46 -14.50
CA GLU A 191 0.41 1.77 -15.14
C GLU A 191 1.06 2.94 -14.38
N VAL A 192 1.11 2.83 -13.05
CA VAL A 192 1.92 3.66 -12.16
C VAL A 192 3.03 2.79 -11.57
N THR A 193 4.29 3.06 -11.92
CA THR A 193 5.44 2.21 -11.53
C THR A 193 6.67 3.03 -11.11
N TYR A 194 7.72 2.33 -10.65
CA TYR A 194 8.98 2.94 -10.21
C TYR A 194 9.68 3.70 -11.34
N GLN A 195 10.02 4.98 -11.13
CA GLN A 195 10.66 5.81 -12.17
C GLN A 195 11.96 5.21 -12.71
N GLY A 196 12.73 4.51 -11.87
CA GLY A 196 14.00 3.91 -12.29
C GLY A 196 13.86 2.88 -13.41
N ILE A 197 12.73 2.14 -13.47
CA ILE A 197 12.50 1.19 -14.57
C ILE A 197 12.29 1.91 -15.91
N ASN A 198 11.67 3.10 -15.90
CA ASN A 198 11.47 3.93 -17.08
C ASN A 198 12.81 4.44 -17.63
N ALA A 199 13.70 4.92 -16.74
CA ALA A 199 15.04 5.36 -17.12
C ALA A 199 15.85 4.23 -17.76
N LEU A 200 15.85 3.04 -17.15
CA LEU A 200 16.60 1.88 -17.66
C LEU A 200 16.04 1.38 -18.99
N CYS A 201 14.71 1.29 -19.15
CA CYS A 201 14.11 0.88 -20.42
C CYS A 201 14.52 1.83 -21.55
N ARG A 202 14.60 3.14 -21.31
CA ARG A 202 15.09 4.11 -22.31
C ARG A 202 16.55 3.88 -22.67
N VAL A 203 17.42 3.61 -21.69
CA VAL A 203 18.85 3.34 -21.91
C VAL A 203 19.05 2.08 -22.75
N HIS A 204 18.30 1.02 -22.49
CA HIS A 204 18.35 -0.24 -23.24
C HIS A 204 17.56 -0.21 -24.56
N GLY A 205 16.86 0.89 -24.86
CA GLY A 205 15.98 1.01 -26.02
C GLY A 205 14.81 0.01 -26.01
N LEU A 206 14.29 -0.31 -24.82
CA LEU A 206 13.14 -1.17 -24.60
C LEU A 206 11.84 -0.38 -24.67
N ASP A 207 10.77 -1.02 -25.13
CA ASP A 207 9.42 -0.45 -25.12
C ASP A 207 8.73 -0.78 -23.79
N LEU A 208 8.72 0.17 -22.85
CA LEU A 208 8.04 0.01 -21.57
C LEU A 208 6.54 0.32 -21.74
N ARG A 209 5.69 -0.66 -21.44
CA ARG A 209 4.24 -0.56 -21.59
C ARG A 209 3.55 -0.74 -20.23
N GLY A 210 2.76 0.26 -19.85
CA GLY A 210 1.87 0.16 -18.71
C GLY A 210 0.72 -0.82 -18.98
N VAL A 211 0.40 -1.65 -18.00
CA VAL A 211 -0.77 -2.52 -17.99
C VAL A 211 -1.80 -1.94 -17.04
N ALA A 212 -3.06 -1.88 -17.48
CA ALA A 212 -4.14 -1.32 -16.70
C ALA A 212 -4.21 -1.97 -15.30
N MET A 213 -4.39 -1.13 -14.29
CA MET A 213 -4.44 -1.54 -12.90
C MET A 213 -5.81 -1.30 -12.26
N ASP A 214 -6.08 -2.02 -11.17
CA ASP A 214 -7.16 -1.73 -10.25
C ASP A 214 -6.62 -1.64 -8.81
N ARG A 215 -7.51 -1.70 -7.82
CA ARG A 215 -7.13 -1.56 -6.41
C ARG A 215 -6.25 -2.69 -5.86
N ALA A 216 -6.01 -3.80 -6.58
CA ALA A 216 -4.96 -4.76 -6.20
C ALA A 216 -3.76 -4.78 -7.14
N GLY A 217 -3.57 -3.73 -7.95
CA GLY A 217 -2.44 -3.62 -8.87
C GLY A 217 -2.78 -4.05 -10.29
N MET A 218 -1.79 -4.54 -11.03
CA MET A 218 -1.95 -4.98 -12.41
C MET A 218 -3.12 -5.97 -12.59
N ARG A 219 -4.05 -5.65 -13.49
CA ARG A 219 -5.18 -6.53 -13.78
C ARG A 219 -4.75 -7.75 -14.61
N PRO A 220 -5.06 -9.00 -14.18
CA PRO A 220 -4.68 -10.21 -14.91
C PRO A 220 -5.21 -10.30 -16.34
N ASP A 221 -6.45 -9.86 -16.59
CA ASP A 221 -7.06 -9.86 -17.92
C ASP A 221 -6.37 -8.87 -18.87
N ALA A 222 -5.99 -7.69 -18.35
CA ALA A 222 -5.22 -6.71 -19.09
C ALA A 222 -3.79 -7.21 -19.36
N PHE A 223 -3.17 -7.92 -18.41
CA PHE A 223 -1.86 -8.54 -18.57
C PHE A 223 -1.87 -9.65 -19.62
N GLU A 224 -2.87 -10.55 -19.58
CA GLU A 224 -3.04 -11.61 -20.60
C GLU A 224 -3.26 -11.00 -21.99
N GLY A 225 -4.11 -9.97 -22.08
CA GLY A 225 -4.30 -9.20 -23.30
C GLY A 225 -3.00 -8.56 -23.79
N ALA A 226 -2.22 -7.95 -22.91
CA ALA A 226 -0.93 -7.38 -23.25
C ALA A 226 0.06 -8.46 -23.71
N CYS A 227 0.08 -9.64 -23.08
CA CYS A 227 0.93 -10.76 -23.48
C CYS A 227 0.60 -11.25 -24.89
N ALA A 228 -0.68 -11.39 -25.21
CA ALA A 228 -1.13 -11.85 -26.52
C ALA A 228 -0.76 -10.88 -27.66
N HIS A 229 -0.85 -9.58 -27.42
CA HIS A 229 -0.65 -8.56 -28.47
C HIS A 229 0.79 -8.03 -28.55
N LEU A 230 1.48 -7.91 -27.42
CA LEU A 230 2.77 -7.22 -27.32
C LEU A 230 3.95 -8.18 -27.19
N ARG A 231 3.71 -9.48 -26.89
CA ARG A 231 4.74 -10.51 -26.70
C ARG A 231 5.90 -10.02 -25.82
N PRO A 232 5.61 -9.60 -24.58
CA PRO A 232 6.57 -8.99 -23.69
C PRO A 232 7.65 -9.98 -23.28
N ARG A 233 8.85 -9.45 -23.04
CA ARG A 233 10.00 -10.24 -22.61
C ARG A 233 10.14 -10.34 -21.10
N ALA A 234 9.72 -9.28 -20.40
CA ALA A 234 9.76 -9.20 -18.95
C ALA A 234 8.55 -8.40 -18.43
N VAL A 235 8.25 -8.59 -17.15
CA VAL A 235 7.30 -7.78 -16.40
C VAL A 235 7.96 -7.27 -15.12
N PHE A 236 7.70 -6.01 -14.77
CA PHE A 236 8.15 -5.37 -13.55
C PHE A 236 6.93 -5.04 -12.68
N LEU A 237 6.89 -5.57 -11.45
CA LEU A 237 5.75 -5.43 -10.53
C LEU A 237 6.18 -4.75 -9.23
N VAL A 238 5.29 -3.94 -8.66
CA VAL A 238 5.41 -3.43 -7.28
C VAL A 238 4.42 -4.22 -6.39
N PRO A 239 4.88 -5.03 -5.43
CA PRO A 239 4.01 -5.96 -4.71
C PRO A 239 3.07 -5.27 -3.70
N THR A 240 1.91 -5.88 -3.46
CA THR A 240 0.91 -5.50 -2.44
C THR A 240 1.02 -6.39 -1.19
N LEU A 241 0.30 -6.07 -0.10
CA LEU A 241 0.25 -6.95 1.08
C LEU A 241 -0.34 -8.34 0.74
N GLN A 242 -1.36 -8.40 -0.13
CA GLN A 242 -1.90 -9.70 -0.59
C GLN A 242 -0.81 -10.52 -1.30
N ALA A 243 -0.02 -9.91 -2.18
CA ALA A 243 1.09 -10.60 -2.85
C ALA A 243 2.17 -11.09 -1.87
N ALA A 244 2.39 -10.37 -0.77
CA ALA A 244 3.27 -10.84 0.30
C ALA A 244 2.66 -12.04 1.06
N LEU A 245 1.34 -12.04 1.29
CA LEU A 245 0.63 -13.14 1.97
C LEU A 245 0.58 -14.41 1.11
N ASP A 246 0.34 -14.29 -0.20
CA ASP A 246 0.30 -15.41 -1.15
C ASP A 246 1.65 -16.18 -1.22
N ASP A 247 2.76 -15.54 -0.81
CA ASP A 247 4.10 -16.12 -0.80
C ASP A 247 4.83 -15.84 0.53
N TRP A 248 4.07 -15.89 1.64
CA TRP A 248 4.55 -15.42 2.94
C TRP A 248 5.82 -16.12 3.43
N ARG A 249 5.94 -17.43 3.19
CA ARG A 249 7.13 -18.20 3.58
C ARG A 249 8.40 -17.64 2.96
N ARG A 250 8.32 -17.12 1.74
CA ARG A 250 9.45 -16.51 1.06
C ARG A 250 9.58 -15.03 1.42
N ILE A 251 8.50 -14.27 1.47
CA ILE A 251 8.54 -12.80 1.60
C ILE A 251 8.73 -12.33 3.05
N SER A 252 8.17 -13.01 4.04
CA SER A 252 8.18 -12.55 5.43
C SER A 252 9.57 -12.35 6.03
N PRO A 253 10.60 -13.17 5.76
CA PRO A 253 11.92 -12.90 6.31
C PRO A 253 12.58 -11.66 5.69
N HIS A 254 12.26 -11.31 4.43
CA HIS A 254 12.66 -10.03 3.83
C HIS A 254 11.97 -8.84 4.52
N LEU A 255 10.67 -8.97 4.82
CA LEU A 255 9.93 -7.92 5.52
C LEU A 255 10.42 -7.74 6.95
N ALA A 256 10.75 -8.83 7.65
CA ALA A 256 11.36 -8.78 8.98
C ALA A 256 12.73 -8.09 8.95
N ALA A 257 13.61 -8.44 7.99
CA ALA A 257 14.89 -7.76 7.82
C ALA A 257 14.73 -6.27 7.45
N MET A 258 13.69 -5.92 6.67
CA MET A 258 13.34 -4.53 6.36
C MET A 258 12.83 -3.80 7.61
N ALA A 259 12.04 -4.45 8.47
CA ALA A 259 11.55 -3.89 9.73
C ALA A 259 12.70 -3.65 10.72
N GLU A 260 13.60 -4.62 10.92
CA GLU A 260 14.82 -4.44 11.72
C GLU A 260 15.69 -3.32 11.16
N SER A 261 15.80 -3.25 9.82
CA SER A 261 16.49 -2.14 9.17
C SER A 261 15.77 -0.81 9.42
N LEU A 262 14.44 -0.77 9.46
CA LEU A 262 13.67 0.44 9.71
C LEU A 262 13.86 0.93 11.16
N GLU A 263 13.79 0.03 12.14
CA GLU A 263 14.02 0.31 13.56
C GLU A 263 15.42 0.85 13.83
N ASN A 264 16.42 0.23 13.20
CA ASN A 264 17.80 0.66 13.28
C ASN A 264 18.06 1.93 12.46
N ASN A 265 17.04 2.48 11.79
CA ASN A 265 17.18 3.57 10.83
C ASN A 265 18.30 3.23 9.83
N ALA A 266 18.32 2.04 9.25
CA ALA A 266 19.27 1.60 8.22
C ALA A 266 18.68 1.68 6.81
N VAL A 267 17.35 1.81 6.70
CA VAL A 267 16.64 2.03 5.43
C VAL A 267 15.90 3.38 5.45
N PRO A 268 15.70 4.03 4.29
CA PRO A 268 14.92 5.25 4.23
C PRO A 268 13.46 4.99 4.59
N SER A 269 12.88 5.87 5.38
CA SER A 269 11.47 5.89 5.72
C SER A 269 10.87 7.25 5.41
N ALA A 270 9.66 7.27 4.86
CA ALA A 270 8.85 8.48 4.85
C ALA A 270 8.03 8.54 6.14
N ARG A 271 7.52 9.73 6.47
CA ARG A 271 6.53 9.86 7.53
C ARG A 271 5.29 9.05 7.14
N PHE A 272 4.92 8.10 7.98
CA PHE A 272 3.65 7.40 7.84
C PHE A 272 2.52 8.31 8.31
N HIS A 273 1.61 8.64 7.40
CA HIS A 273 0.42 9.42 7.68
C HIS A 273 -0.79 8.50 7.64
N GLU A 274 -1.43 8.25 8.79
CA GLU A 274 -2.55 7.32 8.89
C GLU A 274 -3.74 7.70 7.99
N HIS A 275 -3.90 8.98 7.63
CA HIS A 275 -4.96 9.44 6.72
C HIS A 275 -4.70 9.16 5.25
N ASP A 276 -3.47 8.80 4.89
CA ASP A 276 -3.12 8.34 3.55
C ASP A 276 -3.19 6.80 3.46
N ALA A 277 -3.38 6.12 4.59
CA ALA A 277 -3.45 4.66 4.63
C ALA A 277 -4.84 4.16 4.21
N HIS A 278 -4.85 3.02 3.51
CA HIS A 278 -6.04 2.18 3.36
C HIS A 278 -6.12 1.17 4.51
N SER A 279 -7.24 0.43 4.61
CA SER A 279 -7.23 -0.84 5.34
C SER A 279 -6.08 -1.74 4.80
N PRO A 280 -5.37 -2.54 5.63
CA PRO A 280 -4.16 -3.23 5.21
C PRO A 280 -4.36 -4.13 3.98
N LEU A 281 -5.53 -4.76 3.90
CA LEU A 281 -6.09 -5.33 2.69
C LEU A 281 -7.29 -4.45 2.27
N PRO A 282 -7.18 -3.56 1.26
CA PRO A 282 -8.29 -2.70 0.84
C PRO A 282 -9.48 -3.49 0.28
N ARG A 283 -9.18 -4.68 -0.23
CA ARG A 283 -10.11 -5.76 -0.55
C ARG A 283 -9.44 -7.08 -0.19
N ALA A 284 -10.23 -8.07 0.22
CA ALA A 284 -9.78 -9.42 0.56
C ALA A 284 -10.67 -10.47 -0.11
N TYR A 285 -10.13 -11.67 -0.28
CA TYR A 285 -10.92 -12.80 -0.78
C TYR A 285 -11.94 -13.31 0.24
N GLN A 286 -11.74 -13.03 1.53
CA GLN A 286 -12.66 -13.45 2.58
C GLN A 286 -12.60 -12.53 3.81
N TRP A 287 -13.77 -12.18 4.30
CA TRP A 287 -14.03 -11.63 5.63
C TRP A 287 -15.04 -12.53 6.32
N ALA A 288 -14.63 -13.21 7.39
CA ALA A 288 -15.52 -14.01 8.20
C ALA A 288 -15.43 -13.53 9.64
N ASP A 289 -16.56 -13.15 10.22
CA ASP A 289 -16.57 -12.50 11.51
C ASP A 289 -17.30 -13.33 12.56
N GLY A 290 -16.66 -13.43 13.72
CA GLY A 290 -17.05 -14.29 14.83
C GLY A 290 -18.01 -13.61 15.81
N SER A 291 -18.35 -14.34 16.86
CA SER A 291 -18.90 -13.73 18.08
C SER A 291 -18.26 -14.41 19.29
N ALA A 292 -16.96 -14.15 19.47
CA ALA A 292 -16.13 -14.80 20.49
C ALA A 292 -16.50 -14.38 21.91
N TYR A 293 -16.98 -13.16 22.09
CA TYR A 293 -17.41 -12.61 23.38
C TYR A 293 -18.89 -12.93 23.58
N VAL A 294 -19.19 -14.13 24.07
CA VAL A 294 -20.56 -14.62 24.23
C VAL A 294 -21.41 -13.73 25.15
N ASN A 295 -20.78 -12.92 26.02
CA ASN A 295 -21.45 -11.87 26.79
C ASN A 295 -22.28 -10.93 25.90
N HIS A 296 -21.73 -10.48 24.78
CA HIS A 296 -22.41 -9.61 23.83
C HIS A 296 -23.72 -10.24 23.33
N VAL A 297 -23.65 -11.52 22.93
CA VAL A 297 -24.80 -12.28 22.42
C VAL A 297 -25.84 -12.54 23.52
N GLU A 298 -25.39 -12.78 24.76
CA GLU A 298 -26.24 -12.94 25.93
C GLU A 298 -27.08 -11.68 26.19
N LEU A 299 -26.47 -10.48 26.06
CA LEU A 299 -27.16 -9.20 26.23
C LEU A 299 -28.22 -8.96 25.15
N VAL A 300 -27.90 -9.27 23.88
CA VAL A 300 -28.86 -9.20 22.76
C VAL A 300 -30.10 -10.05 23.05
N ARG A 301 -29.89 -11.27 23.56
CA ARG A 301 -30.96 -12.23 23.87
C ARG A 301 -31.81 -11.75 25.05
N LYS A 302 -31.17 -11.36 26.16
CA LYS A 302 -31.85 -10.86 27.36
C LYS A 302 -32.69 -9.61 27.08
N ALA A 303 -32.17 -8.65 26.32
CA ALA A 303 -32.91 -7.45 25.94
C ALA A 303 -34.15 -7.74 25.07
N ARG A 304 -34.20 -8.91 24.41
CA ARG A 304 -35.35 -9.40 23.63
C ARG A 304 -36.24 -10.37 24.42
N GLY A 305 -35.96 -10.60 25.71
CA GLY A 305 -36.70 -11.57 26.53
C GLY A 305 -36.50 -13.03 26.11
N ALA A 306 -35.41 -13.35 25.42
CA ALA A 306 -35.11 -14.69 24.93
C ALA A 306 -34.00 -15.36 25.75
N GLU A 307 -34.12 -16.67 25.98
CA GLU A 307 -33.02 -17.47 26.53
C GLU A 307 -31.94 -17.76 25.49
N MET A 308 -30.69 -17.82 25.95
CA MET A 308 -29.54 -18.19 25.12
C MET A 308 -29.33 -19.71 25.16
N PRO A 309 -29.30 -20.39 24.01
CA PRO A 309 -29.02 -21.83 23.98
C PRO A 309 -27.65 -22.15 24.56
N ALA A 310 -27.54 -23.23 25.33
CA ALA A 310 -26.28 -23.66 25.94
C ALA A 310 -25.16 -23.91 24.91
N SER A 311 -25.52 -24.29 23.69
CA SER A 311 -24.56 -24.54 22.60
C SER A 311 -23.72 -23.32 22.24
N PHE A 312 -24.20 -22.10 22.51
CA PHE A 312 -23.48 -20.86 22.17
C PHE A 312 -22.18 -20.69 22.98
N TRP A 313 -22.02 -21.44 24.07
CA TRP A 313 -20.77 -21.47 24.86
C TRP A 313 -19.75 -22.48 24.33
N THR A 314 -20.15 -23.36 23.41
CA THR A 314 -19.30 -24.46 22.91
C THR A 314 -19.19 -24.53 21.39
N ASP A 315 -20.08 -23.83 20.67
CA ASP A 315 -20.14 -23.78 19.21
C ASP A 315 -20.03 -22.32 18.76
N PRO A 316 -18.88 -21.90 18.19
CA PRO A 316 -18.68 -20.54 17.74
C PRO A 316 -19.74 -20.10 16.73
N LEU A 317 -20.18 -18.85 16.85
CA LEU A 317 -20.92 -18.19 15.77
C LEU A 317 -19.91 -17.55 14.83
N ILE A 318 -20.12 -17.74 13.53
CA ILE A 318 -19.39 -17.02 12.49
C ILE A 318 -20.35 -16.70 11.34
N TYR A 319 -20.18 -15.55 10.69
CA TYR A 319 -20.89 -15.21 9.47
C TYR A 319 -19.93 -14.73 8.37
N GLN A 320 -20.40 -14.76 7.12
CA GLN A 320 -19.66 -14.26 5.97
C GLN A 320 -19.95 -12.76 5.79
N GLY A 321 -18.94 -11.92 5.96
CA GLY A 321 -19.03 -10.49 5.69
C GLY A 321 -18.61 -10.11 4.27
N GLY A 322 -18.92 -8.88 3.86
CA GLY A 322 -18.45 -8.32 2.59
C GLY A 322 -16.97 -7.93 2.69
N SER A 323 -16.17 -8.33 1.70
CA SER A 323 -14.71 -8.19 1.75
C SER A 323 -14.09 -7.39 0.59
N ASP A 324 -14.90 -6.88 -0.33
CA ASP A 324 -14.43 -6.29 -1.59
C ASP A 324 -14.23 -4.77 -1.54
N SER A 325 -14.73 -4.11 -0.49
CA SER A 325 -14.88 -2.65 -0.46
C SER A 325 -14.68 -2.04 0.94
N PHE A 326 -13.60 -2.41 1.65
CA PHE A 326 -13.35 -1.86 2.99
C PHE A 326 -13.08 -0.35 2.99
N ILE A 327 -13.51 0.32 4.06
CA ILE A 327 -13.30 1.76 4.25
C ILE A 327 -11.86 1.98 4.76
N PRO A 328 -11.13 2.98 4.26
CA PRO A 328 -9.87 3.41 4.87
C PRO A 328 -10.07 3.83 6.34
N PRO A 329 -9.07 3.63 7.23
CA PRO A 329 -9.17 3.91 8.67
C PRO A 329 -9.59 5.34 9.01
N ARG A 330 -9.27 6.31 8.14
CA ARG A 330 -9.58 7.75 8.33
C ARG A 330 -10.67 8.28 7.40
N ASP A 331 -11.21 7.41 6.55
CA ASP A 331 -12.31 7.77 5.65
C ASP A 331 -13.66 7.73 6.37
N PRO A 332 -14.63 8.56 5.96
CA PRO A 332 -15.92 8.65 6.60
C PRO A 332 -16.77 7.40 6.41
N ILE A 333 -17.58 7.08 7.42
CA ILE A 333 -18.67 6.10 7.32
C ILE A 333 -19.82 6.79 6.58
N ARG A 334 -19.98 6.47 5.30
CA ARG A 334 -21.01 7.09 4.45
C ARG A 334 -22.28 6.27 4.42
N MET A 335 -23.40 6.88 4.83
CA MET A 335 -24.72 6.24 4.82
C MET A 335 -25.76 7.16 4.19
N ALA A 336 -26.76 6.57 3.53
CA ALA A 336 -27.83 7.34 2.91
C ALA A 336 -28.81 7.93 3.95
N ASP A 337 -29.01 7.25 5.08
CA ASP A 337 -30.00 7.58 6.10
C ASP A 337 -29.54 7.16 7.51
N GLU A 338 -29.69 8.06 8.48
CA GLU A 338 -29.43 7.79 9.91
C GLU A 338 -30.47 6.85 10.51
N ALA A 339 -31.68 6.80 9.95
CA ALA A 339 -32.76 5.93 10.41
C ALA A 339 -32.40 4.44 10.33
N PHE A 340 -31.33 4.09 9.60
CA PHE A 340 -30.78 2.74 9.56
C PHE A 340 -30.13 2.29 10.89
N GLY A 341 -29.93 3.21 11.85
CA GLY A 341 -29.36 2.90 13.16
C GLY A 341 -27.88 2.56 13.05
N ILE A 342 -27.09 3.52 12.56
CA ILE A 342 -25.66 3.38 12.29
C ILE A 342 -24.92 3.16 13.62
N ASP A 343 -24.11 2.11 13.72
CA ASP A 343 -23.38 1.74 14.91
C ASP A 343 -21.93 1.37 14.57
N MET A 344 -21.03 1.55 15.53
CA MET A 344 -19.69 0.98 15.47
C MET A 344 -19.67 -0.40 16.15
N GLU A 345 -18.80 -1.29 15.69
CA GLU A 345 -18.44 -2.51 16.41
C GLU A 345 -16.91 -2.58 16.47
N ALA A 346 -16.34 -2.24 17.62
CA ALA A 346 -14.89 -2.27 17.80
C ALA A 346 -14.44 -3.70 18.12
N GLU A 347 -13.53 -4.23 17.30
CA GLU A 347 -13.05 -5.60 17.41
C GLU A 347 -11.57 -5.75 17.07
N VAL A 348 -11.07 -6.96 17.28
CA VAL A 348 -9.76 -7.43 16.80
C VAL A 348 -9.99 -8.44 15.66
N ALA A 349 -9.12 -8.45 14.66
CA ALA A 349 -9.12 -9.41 13.57
C ALA A 349 -7.71 -9.97 13.31
N VAL A 350 -7.65 -11.18 12.75
CA VAL A 350 -6.41 -11.79 12.29
C VAL A 350 -6.45 -12.06 10.79
N ILE A 351 -5.29 -12.00 10.15
CA ILE A 351 -5.08 -12.44 8.76
C ILE A 351 -4.32 -13.77 8.82
N VAL A 352 -4.82 -14.76 8.08
CA VAL A 352 -4.22 -16.10 8.04
C VAL A 352 -3.50 -16.39 6.73
N ASP A 353 -2.54 -17.30 6.79
CA ASP A 353 -2.00 -18.05 5.64
C ASP A 353 -3.03 -19.10 5.17
N ASP A 354 -2.67 -19.93 4.19
CA ASP A 354 -3.51 -21.04 3.76
C ASP A 354 -3.84 -21.99 4.92
N VAL A 355 -5.14 -22.15 5.19
CA VAL A 355 -5.68 -23.10 6.17
C VAL A 355 -6.39 -24.24 5.43
N PRO A 356 -5.94 -25.50 5.57
CA PRO A 356 -6.61 -26.62 4.93
C PRO A 356 -8.00 -26.87 5.53
N MET A 357 -8.91 -27.37 4.70
CA MET A 357 -10.22 -27.83 5.19
C MET A 357 -10.04 -28.90 6.27
N GLY A 358 -10.77 -28.75 7.37
CA GLY A 358 -10.70 -29.64 8.53
C GLY A 358 -9.50 -29.39 9.45
N ALA A 359 -8.81 -28.25 9.30
CA ALA A 359 -7.71 -27.86 10.20
C ALA A 359 -8.17 -27.81 11.67
N GLY A 360 -7.36 -28.38 12.55
CA GLY A 360 -7.54 -28.26 14.00
C GLY A 360 -7.00 -26.93 14.55
N PRO A 361 -7.27 -26.60 15.83
CA PRO A 361 -6.79 -25.36 16.46
C PRO A 361 -5.27 -25.15 16.38
N ASP A 362 -4.45 -26.19 16.46
CA ASP A 362 -2.99 -26.04 16.39
C ASP A 362 -2.54 -25.57 14.99
N GLN A 363 -3.08 -26.18 13.93
CA GLN A 363 -2.80 -25.74 12.55
C GLN A 363 -3.34 -24.34 12.29
N ALA A 364 -4.51 -24.01 12.85
CA ALA A 364 -5.08 -22.68 12.78
C ALA A 364 -4.22 -21.63 13.48
N ARG A 365 -3.66 -21.95 14.65
CA ARG A 365 -2.72 -21.09 15.39
C ARG A 365 -1.48 -20.80 14.56
N ASP A 366 -0.88 -21.84 13.98
CA ASP A 366 0.33 -21.71 13.14
C ASP A 366 0.07 -20.96 11.83
N ALA A 367 -1.18 -20.82 11.41
CA ALA A 367 -1.56 -20.09 10.20
C ALA A 367 -1.77 -18.59 10.43
N ILE A 368 -1.84 -18.09 11.67
CA ILE A 368 -2.00 -16.66 11.94
C ILE A 368 -0.73 -15.91 11.48
N ARG A 369 -0.91 -14.81 10.74
CA ARG A 369 0.18 -14.01 10.16
C ARG A 369 0.23 -12.61 10.68
N LEU A 370 -0.93 -11.95 10.74
CA LEU A 370 -1.05 -10.57 11.16
C LEU A 370 -2.28 -10.37 12.05
N VAL A 371 -2.23 -9.36 12.90
CA VAL A 371 -3.30 -8.91 13.78
C VAL A 371 -3.59 -7.44 13.48
N MET A 372 -4.86 -7.04 13.50
CA MET A 372 -5.30 -5.67 13.28
C MET A 372 -6.60 -5.38 14.05
N LEU A 373 -6.99 -4.11 14.14
CA LEU A 373 -8.28 -3.70 14.69
C LEU A 373 -9.30 -3.57 13.55
N VAL A 374 -10.58 -3.69 13.88
CA VAL A 374 -11.68 -3.51 12.95
C VAL A 374 -12.82 -2.70 13.58
N ASN A 375 -13.45 -1.87 12.75
CA ASN A 375 -14.76 -1.30 12.98
C ASN A 375 -15.76 -2.01 12.05
N ASP A 376 -16.53 -2.95 12.59
CA ASP A 376 -17.54 -3.68 11.82
C ASP A 376 -18.88 -2.94 11.81
N VAL A 377 -18.91 -1.87 11.00
CA VAL A 377 -20.04 -0.94 10.89
C VAL A 377 -21.35 -1.69 10.73
N THR A 378 -22.33 -1.38 11.56
CA THR A 378 -23.60 -2.11 11.59
C THR A 378 -24.81 -1.18 11.51
N LEU A 379 -25.84 -1.59 10.78
CA LEU A 379 -27.12 -0.89 10.62
C LEU A 379 -28.22 -1.59 11.40
N ARG A 380 -28.33 -1.23 12.68
CA ARG A 380 -29.09 -1.97 13.72
C ARG A 380 -30.59 -2.02 13.48
N ALA A 381 -31.16 -0.99 12.83
CA ALA A 381 -32.58 -0.97 12.50
C ALA A 381 -32.92 -1.99 11.39
N ILE A 382 -31.95 -2.32 10.53
CA ILE A 382 -32.10 -3.27 9.42
C ILE A 382 -31.83 -4.71 9.89
N THR A 383 -30.93 -4.88 10.86
CA THR A 383 -30.45 -6.19 11.33
C THR A 383 -31.57 -7.17 11.70
N GLY A 384 -32.54 -6.74 12.52
CA GLY A 384 -33.64 -7.61 12.96
C GLY A 384 -34.50 -8.13 11.81
N PRO A 385 -35.09 -7.24 10.98
CA PRO A 385 -35.84 -7.63 9.79
C PRO A 385 -35.02 -8.46 8.78
N GLU A 386 -33.73 -8.22 8.64
CA GLU A 386 -32.86 -8.98 7.73
C GLU A 386 -32.63 -10.41 8.24
N LEU A 387 -32.24 -10.56 9.50
CA LEU A 387 -32.04 -11.89 10.10
C LEU A 387 -33.33 -12.73 10.10
N ALA A 388 -34.50 -12.09 10.24
CA ALA A 388 -35.79 -12.77 10.15
C ALA A 388 -36.06 -13.41 8.78
N LYS A 389 -35.34 -13.01 7.72
CA LYS A 389 -35.40 -13.64 6.39
C LYS A 389 -34.63 -14.96 6.33
N GLY A 390 -33.75 -15.24 7.31
CA GLY A 390 -33.04 -16.51 7.45
C GLY A 390 -31.75 -16.65 6.63
N PHE A 391 -31.24 -15.56 6.03
CA PHE A 391 -30.04 -15.58 5.18
C PHE A 391 -28.82 -14.88 5.82
N GLY A 392 -28.84 -14.66 7.14
CA GLY A 392 -27.77 -13.96 7.84
C GLY A 392 -27.77 -12.46 7.55
N PHE A 393 -26.60 -11.84 7.68
CA PHE A 393 -26.41 -10.41 7.45
C PHE A 393 -25.98 -10.14 6.00
N PHE A 394 -26.44 -9.03 5.44
CA PHE A 394 -25.95 -8.53 4.16
C PHE A 394 -26.06 -7.01 4.08
N GLN A 395 -27.28 -6.47 4.03
CA GLN A 395 -27.53 -5.02 4.00
C GLN A 395 -27.25 -4.37 5.35
N SER A 396 -27.45 -5.10 6.45
CA SER A 396 -27.24 -4.57 7.79
C SER A 396 -25.77 -4.55 8.23
N LYS A 397 -24.87 -5.17 7.46
CA LYS A 397 -23.41 -5.17 7.65
C LYS A 397 -22.74 -4.55 6.41
N PRO A 398 -22.74 -3.21 6.28
CA PRO A 398 -22.04 -2.50 5.20
C PRO A 398 -20.51 -2.68 5.30
N SER A 399 -19.75 -1.99 4.45
CA SER A 399 -18.29 -2.02 4.47
C SER A 399 -17.71 -1.70 5.86
N SER A 400 -16.92 -2.64 6.39
CA SER A 400 -16.10 -2.47 7.60
C SER A 400 -14.84 -1.62 7.32
N ALA A 401 -14.15 -1.19 8.38
CA ALA A 401 -12.87 -0.48 8.31
C ALA A 401 -11.83 -1.16 9.21
N PHE A 402 -10.57 -1.27 8.77
CA PHE A 402 -9.48 -1.82 9.57
C PHE A 402 -8.46 -0.76 9.97
N SER A 403 -7.65 -1.04 10.99
CA SER A 403 -6.60 -0.14 11.47
C SER A 403 -5.55 0.18 10.39
N PRO A 404 -4.86 1.34 10.47
CA PRO A 404 -3.83 1.73 9.51
C PRO A 404 -2.69 0.73 9.34
N VAL A 405 -2.37 -0.01 10.40
CA VAL A 405 -1.31 -1.01 10.43
C VAL A 405 -1.88 -2.34 10.89
N ALA A 406 -1.38 -3.43 10.30
CA ALA A 406 -1.48 -4.78 10.83
C ALA A 406 -0.09 -5.21 11.30
N VAL A 407 0.01 -5.83 12.47
CA VAL A 407 1.28 -6.23 13.10
C VAL A 407 1.39 -7.75 13.15
N THR A 408 2.60 -8.28 13.17
CA THR A 408 2.81 -9.72 13.38
C THR A 408 2.54 -10.08 14.85
N PRO A 409 2.16 -11.33 15.16
CA PRO A 409 1.92 -11.76 16.53
C PRO A 409 3.06 -11.49 17.53
N ASP A 410 4.31 -11.56 17.08
CA ASP A 410 5.49 -11.29 17.91
C ASP A 410 5.64 -9.82 18.31
N GLU A 411 5.16 -8.88 17.50
CA GLU A 411 5.15 -7.44 17.83
C GLU A 411 4.27 -7.13 19.06
N LEU A 412 3.28 -7.99 19.34
CA LEU A 412 2.42 -7.87 20.53
C LEU A 412 3.11 -8.36 21.81
N GLY A 413 4.24 -9.06 21.71
CA GLY A 413 4.98 -9.62 22.83
C GLY A 413 4.09 -10.40 23.81
N ASP A 414 4.23 -10.11 25.11
CA ASP A 414 3.45 -10.75 26.18
C ASP A 414 1.94 -10.45 26.13
N ALA A 415 1.49 -9.51 25.30
CA ALA A 415 0.06 -9.25 25.12
C ALA A 415 -0.61 -10.32 24.24
N TRP A 416 0.15 -11.13 23.49
CA TRP A 416 -0.39 -12.20 22.65
C TRP A 416 -0.04 -13.58 23.19
N ASP A 417 -1.06 -14.38 23.52
CA ASP A 417 -0.87 -15.74 24.07
C ASP A 417 -0.87 -16.86 23.01
N GLY A 418 -0.81 -16.47 21.72
CA GLY A 418 -0.97 -17.38 20.59
C GLY A 418 -2.41 -17.49 20.07
N GLY A 419 -3.41 -16.95 20.79
CA GLY A 419 -4.81 -16.98 20.34
C GLY A 419 -5.64 -15.75 20.67
N LYS A 420 -5.19 -14.88 21.58
CA LYS A 420 -5.89 -13.67 22.03
C LYS A 420 -4.92 -12.53 22.30
N VAL A 421 -5.41 -11.30 22.16
CA VAL A 421 -4.70 -10.09 22.60
C VAL A 421 -5.23 -9.69 23.99
N SER A 422 -4.38 -9.58 25.00
CA SER A 422 -4.75 -9.21 26.38
C SER A 422 -4.45 -7.75 26.68
N LEU A 423 -5.17 -6.85 26.00
CA LEU A 423 -5.07 -5.40 26.16
C LEU A 423 -6.44 -4.72 26.01
N PRO A 424 -6.65 -3.54 26.63
CA PRO A 424 -7.85 -2.74 26.43
C PRO A 424 -8.00 -2.24 24.98
N LEU A 425 -9.16 -2.51 24.38
CA LEU A 425 -9.60 -1.89 23.14
C LEU A 425 -10.23 -0.54 23.45
N LEU A 426 -9.62 0.55 22.97
CA LEU A 426 -10.01 1.92 23.28
C LEU A 426 -10.99 2.41 22.20
N ALA A 427 -12.28 2.41 22.51
CA ALA A 427 -13.32 3.00 21.67
C ALA A 427 -13.75 4.36 22.25
N ASP A 428 -13.69 5.41 21.43
CA ASP A 428 -14.14 6.76 21.75
C ASP A 428 -15.27 7.18 20.81
N LEU A 429 -16.28 7.85 21.37
CA LEU A 429 -17.40 8.43 20.64
C LEU A 429 -17.40 9.94 20.86
N ASN A 430 -17.31 10.72 19.79
CA ASN A 430 -17.27 12.18 19.83
C ASN A 430 -16.17 12.73 20.76
N GLY A 431 -14.99 12.08 20.70
CA GLY A 431 -13.83 12.42 21.53
C GLY A 431 -13.96 12.06 23.01
N LYS A 432 -14.99 11.30 23.40
CA LYS A 432 -15.20 10.85 24.78
C LYS A 432 -14.99 9.34 24.89
N PRO A 433 -14.33 8.86 25.96
CA PRO A 433 -14.22 7.43 26.25
C PRO A 433 -15.59 6.75 26.29
N PHE A 434 -15.77 5.74 25.44
CA PHE A 434 -17.00 4.95 25.33
C PHE A 434 -16.76 3.48 25.74
N GLY A 435 -15.65 2.88 25.29
CA GLY A 435 -15.24 1.51 25.58
C GLY A 435 -13.76 1.38 25.87
N ARG A 436 -13.42 0.52 26.83
CA ARG A 436 -12.10 0.17 27.36
C ARG A 436 -12.08 -1.32 27.74
N ALA A 437 -12.91 -2.13 27.08
CA ALA A 437 -12.98 -3.56 27.31
C ALA A 437 -11.66 -4.23 26.91
N ASP A 438 -11.17 -5.14 27.73
CA ASP A 438 -9.98 -5.93 27.46
C ASP A 438 -10.31 -7.08 26.50
N ALA A 439 -9.57 -7.18 25.40
CA ALA A 439 -9.78 -8.19 24.37
C ALA A 439 -9.40 -9.63 24.84
N GLY A 440 -8.64 -9.77 25.93
CA GLY A 440 -8.30 -11.07 26.50
C GLY A 440 -9.38 -11.59 27.46
N VAL A 441 -10.24 -10.70 27.96
CA VAL A 441 -11.26 -11.00 28.97
C VAL A 441 -12.58 -11.38 28.29
N ASP A 442 -13.22 -12.43 28.82
CA ASP A 442 -14.52 -12.95 28.35
C ASP A 442 -14.58 -13.39 26.86
N MET A 443 -13.44 -13.47 26.17
CA MET A 443 -13.33 -14.10 24.86
C MET A 443 -13.40 -15.63 25.03
N ILE A 444 -14.56 -16.23 24.76
CA ILE A 444 -14.81 -17.66 24.96
C ILE A 444 -14.10 -18.52 23.93
N PHE A 445 -14.10 -18.06 22.67
CA PHE A 445 -13.45 -18.73 21.55
C PHE A 445 -12.24 -17.90 21.11
N ASP A 446 -11.03 -18.45 21.23
CA ASP A 446 -9.83 -17.78 20.71
C ASP A 446 -9.78 -17.82 19.17
N PHE A 447 -8.87 -17.05 18.55
CA PHE A 447 -8.75 -17.04 17.09
C PHE A 447 -8.49 -18.44 16.50
N PRO A 448 -7.61 -19.29 17.07
CA PRO A 448 -7.47 -20.68 16.63
C PRO A 448 -8.79 -21.47 16.57
N ALA A 449 -9.66 -21.33 17.58
CA ALA A 449 -10.96 -21.98 17.58
C ALA A 449 -11.90 -21.43 16.49
N LEU A 450 -11.91 -20.11 16.27
CA LEU A 450 -12.70 -19.48 15.20
C LEU A 450 -12.24 -19.92 13.81
N ILE A 451 -10.93 -19.93 13.57
CA ILE A 451 -10.33 -20.36 12.30
C ILE A 451 -10.63 -21.85 12.05
N ALA A 452 -10.46 -22.71 13.06
CA ALA A 452 -10.78 -24.14 12.93
C ALA A 452 -12.28 -24.37 12.65
N HIS A 453 -13.16 -23.59 13.29
CA HIS A 453 -14.59 -23.62 13.00
C HIS A 453 -14.88 -23.20 11.55
N ALA A 454 -14.30 -22.09 11.08
CA ALA A 454 -14.45 -21.59 9.71
C ALA A 454 -13.91 -22.60 8.67
N ALA A 455 -12.80 -23.28 8.98
CA ALA A 455 -12.16 -24.24 8.10
C ALA A 455 -12.82 -25.64 8.12
N ARG A 456 -13.84 -25.87 8.96
CA ARG A 456 -14.44 -27.20 9.16
C ARG A 456 -14.85 -27.89 7.86
N THR A 457 -15.41 -27.15 6.91
CA THR A 457 -15.94 -27.68 5.64
C THR A 457 -15.48 -26.89 4.41
N ARG A 458 -14.47 -26.03 4.55
CA ARG A 458 -13.85 -25.30 3.45
C ARG A 458 -12.39 -24.97 3.81
N PRO A 459 -11.47 -24.85 2.84
CA PRO A 459 -10.19 -24.21 3.10
C PRO A 459 -10.39 -22.70 3.28
N LEU A 460 -9.42 -22.04 3.90
CA LEU A 460 -9.28 -20.58 3.92
C LEU A 460 -7.98 -20.25 3.17
N ALA A 461 -8.04 -19.34 2.19
CA ALA A 461 -6.86 -18.96 1.43
C ALA A 461 -6.03 -17.91 2.18
N ALA A 462 -4.73 -17.83 1.88
CA ALA A 462 -3.87 -16.77 2.37
C ALA A 462 -4.48 -15.37 2.16
N GLY A 463 -4.47 -14.55 3.22
CA GLY A 463 -5.15 -13.25 3.24
C GLY A 463 -6.61 -13.29 3.67
N ALA A 464 -7.17 -14.45 4.01
CA ALA A 464 -8.47 -14.51 4.68
C ALA A 464 -8.42 -13.80 6.04
N ILE A 465 -9.43 -12.97 6.31
CA ILE A 465 -9.55 -12.19 7.54
C ILE A 465 -10.59 -12.86 8.44
N ILE A 466 -10.22 -13.12 9.70
CA ILE A 466 -11.10 -13.67 10.74
C ILE A 466 -11.27 -12.66 11.86
N GLY A 467 -12.50 -12.21 12.08
CA GLY A 467 -12.87 -11.26 13.12
C GLY A 467 -13.25 -11.95 14.42
N SER A 468 -13.02 -11.25 15.52
CA SER A 468 -13.38 -11.76 16.85
C SER A 468 -14.86 -11.57 17.18
N GLY A 469 -15.55 -10.65 16.51
CA GLY A 469 -16.78 -10.07 17.01
C GLY A 469 -16.53 -9.04 18.11
N THR A 470 -17.50 -8.14 18.28
CA THR A 470 -17.46 -7.02 19.24
C THR A 470 -16.89 -7.41 20.61
N VAL A 471 -15.80 -6.74 21.03
CA VAL A 471 -15.17 -6.99 22.34
C VAL A 471 -16.11 -6.59 23.46
N SER A 472 -16.40 -7.50 24.39
CA SER A 472 -17.35 -7.25 25.48
C SER A 472 -16.89 -7.93 26.77
N ASN A 473 -16.93 -7.22 27.89
CA ASN A 473 -16.56 -7.74 29.20
C ASN A 473 -17.71 -7.62 30.19
N LYS A 474 -17.83 -8.61 31.08
CA LYS A 474 -18.69 -8.57 32.25
C LYS A 474 -18.06 -7.75 33.36
N LEU A 475 -18.89 -7.29 34.29
CA LEU A 475 -18.45 -6.70 35.55
C LEU A 475 -19.26 -7.31 36.70
N ASP A 476 -18.58 -7.98 37.64
CA ASP A 476 -19.18 -8.64 38.80
C ASP A 476 -20.35 -9.58 38.46
N GLY A 477 -20.26 -10.28 37.32
CA GLY A 477 -21.31 -11.16 36.80
C GLY A 477 -22.51 -10.44 36.16
N GLY A 478 -22.51 -9.10 36.18
CA GLY A 478 -23.47 -8.24 35.48
C GLY A 478 -23.02 -7.86 34.06
N PRO A 479 -23.83 -7.04 33.37
CA PRO A 479 -23.67 -6.74 31.94
C PRO A 479 -22.54 -5.75 31.61
N GLY A 480 -21.77 -5.31 32.59
CA GLY A 480 -20.80 -4.22 32.45
C GLY A 480 -21.36 -2.87 32.93
N LYS A 481 -20.52 -1.84 32.91
CA LYS A 481 -20.89 -0.45 33.26
C LYS A 481 -20.20 0.53 32.29
N PRO A 482 -20.80 1.71 32.03
CA PRO A 482 -20.14 2.75 31.24
C PRO A 482 -18.81 3.19 31.86
N VAL A 483 -17.88 3.70 31.04
CA VAL A 483 -16.59 4.26 31.52
C VAL A 483 -16.81 5.39 32.53
N SER A 484 -17.81 6.25 32.29
CA SER A 484 -18.17 7.35 33.19
C SER A 484 -18.70 6.90 34.56
N ALA A 485 -19.10 5.63 34.70
CA ALA A 485 -19.53 5.01 35.94
C ALA A 485 -18.48 4.06 36.54
N GLY A 486 -17.23 4.13 36.07
CA GLY A 486 -16.11 3.33 36.55
C GLY A 486 -16.05 1.89 36.01
N GLY A 487 -16.80 1.57 34.96
CA GLY A 487 -16.70 0.29 34.26
C GLY A 487 -15.76 0.31 33.07
N ALA A 488 -15.64 -0.83 32.39
CA ALA A 488 -14.88 -0.96 31.16
C ALA A 488 -15.57 -0.31 29.94
N GLY A 489 -16.83 0.10 30.03
CA GLY A 489 -17.58 0.60 28.87
C GLY A 489 -17.91 -0.48 27.86
N TYR A 490 -18.19 -0.06 26.62
CA TYR A 490 -18.74 -0.93 25.58
C TYR A 490 -18.08 -0.69 24.23
N SER A 491 -18.05 -1.71 23.38
CA SER A 491 -17.43 -1.62 22.05
C SER A 491 -18.44 -1.36 20.92
N CYS A 492 -19.73 -1.24 21.25
CA CYS A 492 -20.80 -0.79 20.35
C CYS A 492 -21.91 -0.06 21.13
N ILE A 493 -22.68 0.81 20.45
CA ILE A 493 -23.81 1.51 21.06
C ILE A 493 -24.96 0.55 21.36
N ALA A 494 -25.14 -0.49 20.53
CA ALA A 494 -26.18 -1.49 20.74
C ALA A 494 -26.09 -2.16 22.11
N GLU A 495 -24.90 -2.43 22.61
CA GLU A 495 -24.71 -3.05 23.93
C GLU A 495 -25.21 -2.15 25.07
N LEU A 496 -24.85 -0.87 25.06
CA LEU A 496 -25.38 0.11 26.02
C LEU A 496 -26.91 0.20 25.94
N ARG A 497 -27.47 0.26 24.72
CA ARG A 497 -28.93 0.29 24.51
C ARG A 497 -29.63 -0.96 25.02
N MET A 498 -29.01 -2.13 24.90
CA MET A 498 -29.54 -3.39 25.45
C MET A 498 -29.57 -3.35 26.98
N ILE A 499 -28.51 -2.84 27.60
CA ILE A 499 -28.45 -2.68 29.07
C ILE A 499 -29.50 -1.69 29.55
N GLU A 500 -29.65 -0.54 28.89
CA GLU A 500 -30.72 0.42 29.18
C GLU A 500 -32.11 -0.22 29.08
N THR A 501 -32.32 -1.08 28.08
CA THR A 501 -33.58 -1.82 27.92
C THR A 501 -33.81 -2.81 29.05
N ILE A 502 -32.78 -3.57 29.45
CA ILE A 502 -32.86 -4.54 30.55
C ILE A 502 -33.12 -3.85 31.89
N GLU A 503 -32.45 -2.73 32.16
CA GLU A 503 -32.52 -2.03 33.45
C GLU A 503 -33.71 -1.07 33.56
N ARG A 504 -34.12 -0.46 32.45
CA ARG A 504 -35.05 0.69 32.43
C ARG A 504 -36.25 0.48 31.51
N GLY A 505 -36.31 -0.62 30.77
CA GLY A 505 -37.41 -0.99 29.88
C GLY A 505 -37.34 -0.39 28.48
N GLU A 506 -36.48 0.59 28.23
CA GLU A 506 -36.31 1.23 26.91
C GLU A 506 -34.88 1.73 26.70
N PRO A 507 -34.38 1.77 25.44
CA PRO A 507 -33.09 2.36 25.14
C PRO A 507 -33.18 3.90 25.08
N LYS A 508 -32.21 4.59 25.67
CA LYS A 508 -32.11 6.06 25.70
C LYS A 508 -31.01 6.62 24.83
N THR A 509 -29.89 5.92 24.74
CA THR A 509 -28.72 6.40 23.98
C THR A 509 -28.99 6.27 22.48
N PRO A 510 -28.95 7.34 21.66
CA PRO A 510 -29.16 7.24 20.22
C PRO A 510 -28.01 6.49 19.53
N PHE A 511 -28.27 5.95 18.34
CA PHE A 511 -27.22 5.50 17.42
C PHE A 511 -26.48 6.69 16.80
N LEU A 512 -25.47 6.42 15.97
CA LEU A 512 -24.66 7.46 15.34
C LEU A 512 -25.48 8.32 14.37
N HIS A 513 -25.24 9.62 14.39
CA HIS A 513 -25.77 10.62 13.48
C HIS A 513 -24.67 11.18 12.57
N PHE A 514 -25.05 11.80 11.45
CA PHE A 514 -24.16 12.54 10.58
C PHE A 514 -23.45 13.64 11.37
N GLY A 515 -22.12 13.64 11.30
CA GLY A 515 -21.27 14.52 12.09
C GLY A 515 -20.62 13.86 13.29
N ASP A 516 -21.15 12.73 13.79
CA ASP A 516 -20.53 11.99 14.88
C ASP A 516 -19.18 11.40 14.44
N THR A 517 -18.26 11.27 15.40
CA THR A 517 -16.94 10.67 15.19
C THR A 517 -16.73 9.46 16.08
N VAL A 518 -16.18 8.41 15.49
CA VAL A 518 -15.80 7.16 16.17
C VAL A 518 -14.28 7.03 16.06
N ARG A 519 -13.61 6.73 17.18
CA ARG A 519 -12.18 6.41 17.18
C ARG A 519 -11.95 5.08 17.89
N ILE A 520 -11.21 4.16 17.26
CA ILE A 520 -10.84 2.86 17.80
C ILE A 520 -9.33 2.70 17.70
N GLU A 521 -8.69 2.46 18.83
CA GLU A 521 -7.24 2.23 18.94
C GLU A 521 -6.94 1.20 20.04
N MET A 522 -5.72 0.68 20.06
CA MET A 522 -5.21 -0.16 21.15
C MET A 522 -3.78 0.26 21.47
N LYS A 523 -3.48 0.35 22.76
CA LYS A 523 -2.17 0.78 23.25
C LYS A 523 -1.48 -0.33 24.01
N ASP A 524 -0.16 -0.37 23.89
CA ASP A 524 0.67 -1.23 24.72
C ASP A 524 0.68 -0.76 26.18
N LYS A 525 1.39 -1.50 27.04
CA LYS A 525 1.52 -1.17 28.47
C LYS A 525 2.30 0.14 28.72
N ALA A 526 3.08 0.62 27.76
CA ALA A 526 3.79 1.89 27.82
C ALA A 526 2.95 3.09 27.32
N GLY A 527 1.77 2.82 26.75
CA GLY A 527 0.84 3.82 26.22
C GLY A 527 1.09 4.18 24.76
N HIS A 528 1.91 3.43 24.03
CA HIS A 528 2.14 3.61 22.59
C HIS A 528 1.04 2.91 21.78
N SER A 529 0.57 3.54 20.70
CA SER A 529 -0.42 2.91 19.82
C SER A 529 0.23 1.81 19.00
N ILE A 530 -0.36 0.61 19.01
CA ILE A 530 0.19 -0.57 18.33
C ILE A 530 -0.18 -0.55 16.85
N PHE A 531 -1.45 -0.29 16.54
CA PHE A 531 -2.00 -0.46 15.19
C PHE A 531 -2.24 0.87 14.45
N GLY A 532 -1.95 2.00 15.09
CA GLY A 532 -2.56 3.28 14.74
C GLY A 532 -4.03 3.34 15.16
N ALA A 533 -4.81 4.26 14.59
CA ALA A 533 -6.21 4.43 14.93
C ALA A 533 -7.13 4.43 13.71
N ILE A 534 -8.23 3.70 13.84
CA ILE A 534 -9.44 3.94 13.05
C ILE A 534 -10.06 5.20 13.64
N GLU A 535 -10.30 6.23 12.83
CA GLU A 535 -10.93 7.48 13.27
C GLU A 535 -11.81 8.01 12.14
N GLN A 536 -13.12 7.80 12.26
CA GLN A 536 -14.06 7.99 11.18
C GLN A 536 -15.18 8.94 11.58
N LYS A 537 -15.56 9.81 10.66
CA LYS A 537 -16.74 10.66 10.78
C LYS A 537 -17.91 10.02 10.04
N VAL A 538 -19.11 10.06 10.61
CA VAL A 538 -20.32 9.62 9.91
C VAL A 538 -20.81 10.73 8.98
N GLU A 539 -21.01 10.40 7.71
CA GLU A 539 -21.39 11.38 6.68
C GLU A 539 -22.54 10.88 5.82
N LYS A 540 -23.31 11.82 5.28
CA LYS A 540 -24.38 11.50 4.33
C LYS A 540 -23.78 11.11 2.98
N TYR A 541 -24.19 9.96 2.46
CA TYR A 541 -23.88 9.56 1.09
C TYR A 541 -24.68 10.41 0.10
N ALA A 542 -23.99 11.11 -0.81
CA ALA A 542 -24.59 12.12 -1.68
C ALA A 542 -25.06 11.61 -3.07
N GLY A 543 -24.83 10.33 -3.40
CA GLY A 543 -25.10 9.78 -4.74
C GLY A 543 -23.85 9.69 -5.58
#